data_AF-A0A9E8SHH0-F1
#
_entry.id   AF-A0A9E8SHH0-F1
#
_cell.length_a   1.000
_cell.length_b   1.000
_cell.length_c   1.000
_cell.angle_alpha   90.00
_cell.angle_beta   90.00
_cell.angle_gamma   90.00
#
_symmetry.space_group_name_H-M   'P 1'
#
loop_
_entity.id
_entity.type
_entity.pdbx_description
1 polymer ?
#
loop_
_entity_poly.entity_id
_entity_poly.type
_entity_poly.pdbx_seq_one_letter_code
_entity_poly.pdbx_strand_id
1 'polypeptide(L)'
;MKNTFTFNIRNVELFGQYWTRKKQKASFFWCMVWANITGRYEEAVVPYFLKNKYAVVSFDQFGHGKSHGKRGHCPSYEALLESLESVIEKAKTLFPRGSSISLWS
;
A
#
# COMPACT_ATOMS: atom_id res chain seq x y z
N MET A 1 10.16 -6.13 -9.06
CA MET A 1 9.09 -5.96 -10.08
C MET A 1 8.01 -5.12 -9.44
N LYS A 2 7.56 -4.09 -10.15
CA LYS A 2 6.47 -3.21 -9.73
C LYS A 2 5.17 -3.78 -10.27
N ASN A 3 4.17 -3.85 -9.41
CA ASN A 3 2.85 -4.37 -9.72
C ASN A 3 1.80 -3.43 -9.14
N THR A 4 0.60 -3.43 -9.71
CA THR A 4 -0.49 -2.53 -9.33
C THR A 4 -1.76 -3.33 -9.07
N PHE A 5 -2.66 -2.80 -8.25
CA PHE A 5 -3.99 -3.35 -8.00
C PHE A 5 -4.95 -2.20 -7.71
N THR A 6 -6.24 -2.43 -7.92
CA THR A 6 -7.30 -1.52 -7.45
C THR A 6 -8.23 -2.27 -6.51
N PHE A 7 -8.89 -1.52 -5.63
CA PHE A 7 -9.88 -2.02 -4.70
C PHE A 7 -10.90 -0.92 -4.42
N ASN A 8 -12.13 -1.29 -4.08
CA ASN A 8 -13.21 -0.34 -3.87
C ASN A 8 -13.57 -0.26 -2.39
N ILE A 9 -13.63 0.96 -1.84
CA ILE A 9 -14.12 1.24 -0.49
C ILE A 9 -15.18 2.32 -0.59
N ARG A 10 -16.40 2.02 -0.10
CA ARG A 10 -17.54 2.95 -0.06
C ARG A 10 -17.78 3.69 -1.40
N ASN A 11 -17.78 2.94 -2.50
CA ASN A 11 -17.95 3.42 -3.88
C ASN A 11 -16.81 4.32 -4.40
N VAL A 12 -15.66 4.33 -3.74
CA VAL A 12 -14.45 4.99 -4.22
C VAL A 12 -13.44 3.93 -4.61
N GLU A 13 -12.98 3.95 -5.86
CA GLU A 13 -11.88 3.10 -6.30
C GLU A 13 -10.54 3.69 -5.84
N LEU A 14 -9.78 2.87 -5.12
CA LEU A 14 -8.46 3.19 -4.60
C LEU A 14 -7.39 2.42 -5.38
N PHE A 15 -6.29 3.11 -5.65
CA PHE A 15 -5.15 2.58 -6.37
C PHE A 15 -4.07 2.10 -5.40
N GLY A 16 -3.70 0.83 -5.54
CA GLY A 16 -2.63 0.18 -4.80
C GLY A 16 -1.46 -0.23 -5.71
N GLN A 17 -0.28 -0.32 -5.12
CA GLN A 17 0.91 -0.85 -5.78
C GLN A 17 1.76 -1.65 -4.81
N TYR A 18 2.51 -2.61 -5.35
CA TYR A 18 3.43 -3.41 -4.58
C TYR A 18 4.69 -3.74 -5.37
N TRP A 19 5.77 -3.96 -4.63
CA TRP A 19 7.06 -4.35 -5.18
C TRP A 19 7.50 -5.67 -4.57
N THR A 20 7.86 -6.60 -5.45
CA THR A 20 8.24 -7.96 -5.08
C THR A 20 9.50 -8.41 -5.84
N ARG A 21 10.23 -9.36 -5.25
CA ARG A 21 11.36 -10.07 -5.84
C ARG A 21 11.13 -11.59 -5.79
N LYS A 22 11.66 -12.33 -6.77
CA LYS A 22 11.39 -13.79 -6.96
C LYS A 22 11.73 -14.69 -5.76
N LYS A 23 12.61 -14.28 -4.84
CA LYS A 23 12.96 -15.01 -3.61
C LYS A 23 12.95 -14.04 -2.43
N GLN A 24 11.97 -14.17 -1.55
CA GLN A 24 11.82 -13.33 -0.36
C GLN A 24 11.89 -14.18 0.91
N LYS A 25 12.50 -13.64 1.97
CA LYS A 25 12.61 -14.34 3.27
C LYS A 25 11.48 -13.95 4.23
N ALA A 26 10.99 -12.71 4.12
CA ALA A 26 9.91 -12.18 4.93
C ALA A 26 9.18 -11.11 4.12
N SER A 27 7.89 -10.95 4.35
CA SER A 27 7.13 -9.82 3.82
C SER A 27 7.01 -8.73 4.84
N PHE A 28 7.25 -7.50 4.41
CA PHE A 28 7.11 -6.29 5.20
C PHE A 28 5.99 -5.46 4.57
N PHE A 29 5.31 -4.67 5.39
CA PHE A 29 4.20 -3.83 4.96
C PHE A 29 4.60 -2.38 5.19
N TRP A 30 4.15 -1.45 4.35
CA TRP A 30 4.35 -0.03 4.61
C TRP A 30 3.11 0.73 4.14
N CYS A 31 2.27 1.13 5.09
CA CYS A 31 1.13 1.99 4.86
C CYS A 31 1.56 3.46 4.85
N MET A 32 1.39 4.18 3.75
CA MET A 32 1.68 5.60 3.69
C MET A 32 0.47 6.39 4.24
N VAL A 33 0.62 7.02 5.42
CA VAL A 33 -0.47 7.68 6.15
C VAL A 33 -0.62 9.17 5.82
N TRP A 34 0.29 9.75 5.03
CA TRP A 34 0.27 11.18 4.73
C TRP A 34 0.22 11.46 3.23
N ALA A 35 -0.96 11.92 2.77
CA ALA A 35 -1.31 12.86 1.68
C ALA A 35 -0.37 13.07 0.45
N ASN A 36 0.59 12.19 0.20
CA ASN A 36 1.58 12.34 -0.84
C ASN A 36 1.52 11.15 -1.77
N ILE A 37 1.65 11.48 -3.06
CA ILE A 37 1.74 10.54 -4.18
C ILE A 37 2.75 9.45 -3.81
N THR A 38 2.30 8.19 -3.82
CA THR A 38 3.13 7.03 -3.50
C THR A 38 4.42 6.93 -4.33
N GLY A 39 4.50 7.62 -5.48
CA GLY A 39 5.71 7.77 -6.28
C GLY A 39 6.86 8.54 -5.62
N ARG A 40 6.59 9.41 -4.62
CA ARG A 40 7.63 10.30 -4.05
C ARG A 40 8.70 9.56 -3.24
N TYR A 41 8.35 8.42 -2.66
CA TYR A 41 9.25 7.58 -1.87
C TYR A 41 9.63 6.30 -2.60
N GLU A 42 9.06 6.07 -3.79
CA GLU A 42 9.32 4.88 -4.58
C GLU A 42 10.82 4.72 -4.85
N GLU A 43 11.49 5.78 -5.31
CA GLU A 43 12.90 5.69 -5.70
C GLU A 43 13.87 5.60 -4.51
N ALA A 44 13.55 6.22 -3.38
CA ALA A 44 14.44 6.25 -2.22
C ALA A 44 14.28 5.03 -1.30
N VAL A 45 13.03 4.58 -1.09
CA VAL A 45 12.69 3.66 0.00
C VAL A 45 12.50 2.23 -0.50
N VAL A 46 11.88 2.05 -1.67
CA VAL A 46 11.62 0.71 -2.22
C VAL A 46 12.91 -0.06 -2.51
N PRO A 47 13.97 0.52 -3.12
CA PRO A 47 15.21 -0.22 -3.37
C PRO A 47 15.88 -0.70 -2.08
N TYR A 48 15.81 0.08 -1.00
CA TYR A 48 16.36 -0.31 0.31
C TYR A 48 15.66 -1.55 0.85
N PHE A 49 14.32 -1.57 0.88
CA PHE A 49 13.56 -2.73 1.36
C PHE A 49 13.71 -3.95 0.45
N LEU A 50 13.65 -3.75 -0.88
CA LEU A 50 13.86 -4.84 -1.84
C LEU A 50 15.27 -5.45 -1.75
N LYS A 51 16.30 -4.64 -1.47
CA LYS A 51 17.68 -5.12 -1.23
C LYS A 51 17.76 -5.99 0.02
N ASN A 52 17.01 -5.62 1.05
CA ASN A 52 16.88 -6.36 2.31
C ASN A 52 15.91 -7.56 2.25
N LYS A 53 15.44 -7.94 1.05
CA LYS A 53 14.54 -9.09 0.79
C LYS A 53 13.15 -8.95 1.42
N TYR A 54 12.70 -7.71 1.53
CA TYR A 54 11.35 -7.37 1.93
C TYR A 54 10.48 -7.03 0.73
N ALA A 55 9.20 -7.39 0.82
CA ALA A 55 8.17 -6.86 -0.05
C ALA A 55 7.72 -5.48 0.45
N VAL A 56 7.19 -4.66 -0.45
CA VAL A 56 6.56 -3.38 -0.10
C VAL A 56 5.20 -3.34 -0.75
N VAL A 57 4.17 -2.98 0.00
CA VAL A 57 2.80 -2.76 -0.49
C VAL A 57 2.40 -1.36 -0.04
N SER A 58 1.90 -0.54 -0.95
CA SER A 58 1.41 0.80 -0.68
C SER A 58 0.14 1.09 -1.47
N PHE A 59 -0.59 2.14 -1.10
CA PHE A 59 -1.77 2.58 -1.81
C PHE A 59 -1.94 4.10 -1.69
N ASP A 60 -2.64 4.68 -2.65
CA ASP A 60 -3.03 6.09 -2.63
C ASP A 60 -4.34 6.23 -1.84
N GLN A 61 -4.41 7.16 -0.89
CA GLN A 61 -5.63 7.41 -0.11
C GLN A 61 -6.73 8.08 -0.94
N PHE A 62 -7.96 8.13 -0.40
CA PHE A 62 -9.11 8.81 -0.99
C PHE A 62 -8.76 10.21 -1.52
N GLY A 63 -9.07 10.49 -2.79
CA GLY A 63 -8.82 11.79 -3.39
C GLY A 63 -7.33 12.18 -3.54
N HIS A 64 -6.41 11.22 -3.41
CA HIS A 64 -4.97 11.44 -3.58
C HIS A 64 -4.41 10.54 -4.70
N GLY A 65 -3.30 10.97 -5.29
CA GLY A 65 -2.58 10.17 -6.29
C GLY A 65 -3.47 9.74 -7.46
N LYS A 66 -3.56 8.42 -7.67
CA LYS A 66 -4.38 7.75 -8.69
C LYS A 66 -5.72 7.23 -8.14
N SER A 67 -5.98 7.38 -6.85
CA SER A 67 -7.25 7.01 -6.25
C SER A 67 -8.33 8.04 -6.57
N HIS A 68 -9.54 7.55 -6.82
CA HIS A 68 -10.70 8.39 -7.09
C HIS A 68 -11.17 9.12 -5.82
N GLY A 69 -12.13 10.05 -5.98
CA GLY A 69 -12.73 10.83 -4.90
C GLY A 69 -12.41 12.32 -4.98
N LYS A 70 -13.10 13.09 -4.12
CA LYS A 70 -12.86 14.54 -4.01
C LYS A 70 -11.46 14.77 -3.41
N ARG A 71 -10.65 15.64 -4.04
CA ARG A 71 -9.28 15.90 -3.58
C ARG A 71 -9.25 16.37 -2.13
N GLY A 72 -8.38 15.75 -1.33
CA GLY A 72 -8.24 16.04 0.10
C GLY A 72 -9.44 15.61 0.96
N HIS A 73 -10.34 14.77 0.43
CA HIS A 73 -11.54 14.33 1.14
C HIS A 73 -11.48 12.82 1.39
N CYS A 74 -11.43 12.45 2.66
CA CYS A 74 -11.72 11.10 3.12
C CYS A 74 -13.19 11.05 3.56
N PRO A 75 -14.00 10.08 3.09
CA PRO A 75 -15.43 10.01 3.40
C PRO A 75 -15.73 9.93 4.91
N SER A 76 -14.87 9.28 5.69
CA SER A 76 -15.00 9.09 7.13
C SER A 76 -13.73 8.42 7.68
N TYR A 77 -13.52 8.47 8.99
CA TYR A 77 -12.40 7.75 9.61
C TYR A 77 -12.52 6.24 9.45
N GLU A 78 -13.75 5.70 9.47
CA GLU A 78 -14.02 4.28 9.24
C GLU A 78 -13.63 3.86 7.83
N ALA A 79 -13.91 4.69 6.81
CA ALA A 79 -13.47 4.43 5.43
C ALA A 79 -11.94 4.36 5.30
N LEU A 80 -11.22 5.17 6.07
CA LEU A 80 -9.76 5.10 6.14
C LEU A 80 -9.30 3.77 6.73
N LEU A 81 -9.90 3.33 7.84
CA LEU A 81 -9.58 2.04 8.45
C LEU A 81 -9.92 0.86 7.54
N GLU A 82 -11.10 0.87 6.90
CA GLU A 82 -11.51 -0.14 5.92
C GLU A 82 -10.50 -0.24 4.77
N SER A 83 -10.01 0.90 4.28
CA SER A 83 -8.98 0.92 3.22
C SER A 83 -7.65 0.30 3.68
N LEU A 84 -7.27 0.55 4.94
CA LEU A 84 -6.06 0.00 5.55
C LEU A 84 -6.18 -1.52 5.72
N GLU A 85 -7.31 -1.99 6.24
CA GLU A 85 -7.61 -3.41 6.39
C GLU A 85 -7.57 -4.14 5.05
N SER A 86 -8.20 -3.58 4.01
CA SER A 86 -8.19 -4.18 2.68
C SER A 86 -6.77 -4.36 2.12
N VAL A 87 -5.89 -3.39 2.35
CA VAL A 87 -4.49 -3.44 1.89
C VAL A 87 -3.67 -4.42 2.73
N ILE A 88 -3.94 -4.52 4.04
CA ILE A 88 -3.35 -5.54 4.92
C ILE A 88 -3.74 -6.95 4.45
N GLU A 89 -5.02 -7.19 4.17
CA GLU A 89 -5.49 -8.47 3.65
C GLU A 89 -4.85 -8.78 2.29
N LYS A 90 -4.76 -7.78 1.40
CA LYS A 90 -4.06 -7.93 0.13
C LYS A 90 -2.59 -8.30 0.35
N ALA A 91 -1.90 -7.68 1.29
CA ALA A 91 -0.52 -8.02 1.61
C ALA A 91 -0.39 -9.46 2.14
N LYS A 92 -1.30 -9.90 3.01
CA LYS A 92 -1.33 -11.29 3.52
C LYS A 92 -1.56 -12.31 2.40
N THR A 93 -2.48 -12.02 1.47
CA THR A 93 -2.73 -12.91 0.32
C THR A 93 -1.55 -12.96 -0.65
N LEU A 94 -0.88 -11.83 -0.90
CA LEU A 94 0.31 -11.77 -1.73
C LEU A 94 1.52 -12.45 -1.07
N PHE A 95 1.59 -12.44 0.26
CA PHE A 95 2.74 -12.93 1.02
C PHE A 95 2.32 -13.80 2.24
N PRO A 96 1.89 -15.06 2.00
CA PRO A 96 1.32 -15.92 3.04
C PRO A 96 2.33 -16.55 4.02
N ARG A 97 3.65 -16.42 3.80
CA ARG A 97 4.68 -17.02 4.68
C ARG A 97 5.50 -15.94 5.41
N GLY A 98 5.50 -15.99 6.75
CA GLY A 98 6.39 -15.19 7.59
C GLY A 98 6.10 -13.68 7.57
N SER A 99 4.82 -13.31 7.45
CA SER A 99 4.39 -11.92 7.30
C SER A 99 4.39 -11.18 8.63
N SER A 100 5.50 -10.51 8.94
CA SER A 100 5.51 -9.44 9.94
C SER A 100 5.11 -8.14 9.26
N ILE A 101 3.89 -7.67 9.55
CA ILE A 101 3.34 -6.44 9.00
C ILE A 101 3.75 -5.30 9.95
N SER A 102 4.52 -4.35 9.44
CA SER A 102 4.86 -3.12 10.16
C SER A 102 4.12 -1.95 9.52
N LEU A 103 3.64 -1.00 10.31
CA LEU A 103 3.01 0.22 9.82
C LEU A 103 4.00 1.36 10.06
N TRP A 104 4.20 2.22 9.06
CA TRP A 104 5.11 3.36 9.15
C TRP A 104 4.37 4.61 8.68
N SER A 105 4.08 5.52 9.61
CA SER A 105 3.41 6.81 9.35
C SER A 105 4.40 7.90 8.99
#